data_AF-A0ABD5N062-F1
#
_entry.id   AF-A0ABD5N062-F1
#
_cell.length_a   1.000
_cell.length_b   1.000
_cell.length_c   1.000
_cell.angle_alpha   90.00
_cell.angle_beta   90.00
_cell.angle_gamma   90.00
#
_symmetry.space_group_name_H-M   'P 1'
#
loop_
_entity.id
_entity.type
_entity.pdbx_description
1 polymer ?
#
loop_
_entity_poly.entity_id
_entity_poly.type
_entity_poly.pdbx_seq_one_letter_code
_entity_poly.pdbx_strand_id
1 'polypeptide(L)'
;MYYMDLFIGHKSFWKIERRAKHYDIYMREVKNWKKWPDSVPMDEIEKLLQFIPKWDGHFRCKNSTRFAEIIKQIIPTIKELKDEKLENAEFNSDYLQKIRTIFDKVAKCQGRYQSTDCSKILHTILPHMIVMWDRKIRLGILGNENKKKGSMYALDFLPKMQNELFEAIGTCMVEEKLERKEAIKYIRQECGNETLPKLIDEHNYVIHTKTIDFKYYLEKNKDDGEISINDFRRLVQKLPSL
;
A
#
# COMPACT_ATOMS: atom_id res chain seq x y z
N MET A 1 -4.88 14.16 -6.31
CA MET A 1 -5.79 13.01 -6.41
C MET A 1 -7.12 13.44 -5.85
N TYR A 2 -8.20 13.01 -6.46
CA TYR A 2 -9.56 13.31 -5.98
C TYR A 2 -10.08 12.13 -5.15
N TYR A 3 -10.82 12.36 -4.06
CA TYR A 3 -11.17 11.26 -3.14
C TYR A 3 -11.98 10.13 -3.80
N MET A 4 -12.85 10.44 -4.77
CA MET A 4 -13.57 9.42 -5.54
C MET A 4 -12.64 8.48 -6.33
N ASP A 5 -11.41 8.91 -6.64
CA ASP A 5 -10.40 8.06 -7.27
C ASP A 5 -10.03 6.87 -6.36
N LEU A 6 -10.04 7.05 -5.03
CA LEU A 6 -9.81 5.98 -4.06
C LEU A 6 -11.00 5.03 -4.01
N PHE A 7 -12.23 5.54 -4.10
CA PHE A 7 -13.44 4.71 -4.10
C PHE A 7 -13.51 3.84 -5.35
N ILE A 8 -13.28 4.45 -6.52
CA ILE A 8 -13.26 3.75 -7.80
C ILE A 8 -12.08 2.77 -7.86
N GLY A 9 -10.91 3.18 -7.36
CA GLY A 9 -9.73 2.33 -7.23
C GLY A 9 -10.01 1.07 -6.39
N HIS A 10 -10.57 1.25 -5.19
CA HIS A 10 -10.94 0.16 -4.29
C HIS A 10 -11.98 -0.79 -4.92
N LYS A 11 -13.09 -0.25 -5.44
CA LYS A 11 -14.16 -1.06 -6.07
C LYS A 11 -13.64 -1.85 -7.26
N SER A 12 -12.86 -1.22 -8.14
CA SER A 12 -12.28 -1.87 -9.31
C SER A 12 -11.24 -2.93 -8.93
N PHE A 13 -10.40 -2.67 -7.92
CA PHE A 13 -9.42 -3.62 -7.42
C PHE A 13 -10.07 -4.94 -7.00
N TRP A 14 -11.16 -4.89 -6.24
CA TRP A 14 -11.90 -6.09 -5.81
C TRP A 14 -12.59 -6.86 -6.94
N LYS A 15 -12.93 -6.18 -8.04
CA LYS A 15 -13.49 -6.83 -9.24
C LYS A 15 -12.40 -7.47 -10.10
N ILE A 16 -11.22 -6.85 -10.18
CA ILE A 16 -10.13 -7.23 -11.09
C ILE A 16 -9.17 -8.23 -10.44
N GLU A 17 -8.72 -7.99 -9.20
CA GLU A 17 -7.71 -8.81 -8.52
C GLU A 17 -8.37 -9.90 -7.67
N ARG A 18 -8.51 -11.08 -8.25
CA ARG A 18 -9.12 -12.26 -7.59
C ARG A 18 -8.43 -12.67 -6.28
N ARG A 19 -7.17 -12.27 -6.06
CA ARG A 19 -6.40 -12.56 -4.84
C ARG A 19 -6.59 -11.54 -3.73
N ALA A 20 -7.35 -10.46 -3.94
CA ALA A 20 -7.59 -9.40 -2.95
C ALA A 20 -7.97 -9.96 -1.57
N LYS A 21 -8.88 -10.96 -1.56
CA LYS A 21 -9.35 -11.64 -0.35
C LYS A 21 -8.25 -12.25 0.53
N HIS A 22 -7.11 -12.65 -0.04
CA HIS A 22 -6.06 -13.30 0.74
C HIS A 22 -5.41 -12.34 1.73
N TYR A 23 -5.29 -11.07 1.36
CA TYR A 23 -4.79 -10.03 2.26
C TYR A 23 -5.73 -9.87 3.46
N ASP A 24 -7.03 -9.74 3.21
CA ASP A 24 -8.04 -9.54 4.26
C ASP A 24 -8.08 -10.73 5.22
N ILE A 25 -8.10 -11.96 4.68
CA ILE A 25 -8.05 -13.19 5.49
C ILE A 25 -6.79 -13.18 6.38
N TYR A 26 -5.63 -12.83 5.81
CA TYR A 26 -4.40 -12.81 6.60
C TYR A 26 -4.47 -11.76 7.72
N MET A 27 -4.84 -10.52 7.39
CA MET A 27 -4.81 -9.39 8.32
C MET A 27 -5.89 -9.48 9.40
N ARG A 28 -7.04 -10.09 9.10
CA ARG A 28 -8.21 -10.14 10.01
C ARG A 28 -8.31 -11.46 10.78
N GLU A 29 -7.96 -12.59 10.15
CA GLU A 29 -8.25 -13.92 10.69
C GLU A 29 -6.99 -14.70 11.08
N VAL A 30 -5.91 -14.60 10.31
CA VAL A 30 -4.71 -15.43 10.51
C VAL A 30 -3.68 -14.77 11.42
N LYS A 31 -3.43 -13.48 11.22
CA LYS A 31 -2.41 -12.72 11.94
C LYS A 31 -2.85 -12.44 13.37
N ASN A 32 -2.06 -12.84 14.35
CA ASN A 32 -2.34 -12.52 15.75
C ASN A 32 -1.65 -11.22 16.16
N TRP A 33 -2.36 -10.10 16.02
CA TRP A 33 -1.85 -8.76 16.34
C TRP A 33 -1.23 -8.62 17.72
N LYS A 34 -1.67 -9.37 18.73
CA LYS A 34 -1.11 -9.29 20.10
C LYS A 34 0.33 -9.80 20.19
N LYS A 35 0.76 -10.65 19.26
CA LYS A 35 2.10 -11.24 19.22
C LYS A 35 3.13 -10.39 18.47
N TRP A 36 2.72 -9.35 17.75
CA TRP A 36 3.61 -8.55 16.89
C TRP A 36 4.37 -7.39 17.58
N PRO A 37 3.86 -6.73 18.64
CA PRO A 37 4.50 -5.53 19.18
C PRO A 37 5.87 -5.78 19.80
N ASP A 38 6.05 -6.86 20.57
CA ASP A 38 7.23 -7.02 21.44
C ASP A 38 8.25 -8.04 20.95
N SER A 39 7.77 -9.19 20.49
CA SER A 39 8.60 -10.26 19.94
C SER A 39 7.73 -11.11 19.02
N VAL A 40 8.04 -11.17 17.73
CA VAL A 40 7.28 -11.99 16.79
C VAL A 40 7.74 -13.44 16.91
N PRO A 41 6.90 -14.37 17.42
CA PRO A 41 7.27 -15.77 17.53
C PRO A 41 7.36 -16.43 16.15
N MET A 42 8.07 -17.56 16.07
CA MET A 42 8.32 -18.24 14.79
C MET A 42 7.03 -18.66 14.07
N ASP A 43 5.97 -19.03 14.81
CA ASP A 43 4.68 -19.39 14.19
C ASP A 43 4.05 -18.22 13.42
N GLU A 44 4.16 -16.99 13.91
CA GLU A 44 3.67 -15.80 13.20
C GLU A 44 4.54 -15.44 11.98
N ILE A 45 5.85 -15.67 12.09
CA ILE A 45 6.77 -15.53 10.96
C ILE A 45 6.41 -16.51 9.85
N GLU A 46 6.17 -17.78 10.19
CA GLU A 46 5.79 -18.81 9.22
C GLU A 46 4.45 -18.49 8.57
N LYS A 47 3.44 -18.06 9.33
CA LYS A 47 2.16 -17.60 8.79
C LYS A 47 2.34 -16.47 7.77
N LEU A 48 3.16 -15.46 8.08
CA LEU A 48 3.48 -14.38 7.14
C LEU A 48 4.13 -14.94 5.86
N LEU A 49 5.16 -15.76 6.00
CA LEU A 49 5.89 -16.31 4.86
C LEU A 49 5.07 -17.30 4.02
N GLN A 50 4.05 -17.94 4.59
CA GLN A 50 3.07 -18.75 3.87
C GLN A 50 1.99 -17.89 3.17
N PHE A 51 1.65 -16.73 3.75
CA PHE A 51 0.69 -15.80 3.18
C PHE A 51 1.24 -15.09 1.93
N ILE A 52 2.45 -14.52 2.00
CA ILE A 52 2.97 -13.67 0.91
C ILE A 52 2.95 -14.38 -0.46
N PRO A 53 3.32 -15.66 -0.64
CA PRO A 53 3.18 -16.38 -1.91
C PRO A 53 1.77 -16.43 -2.49
N LYS A 54 0.73 -16.48 -1.64
CA LYS A 54 -0.68 -16.51 -2.07
C LYS A 54 -1.10 -15.16 -2.65
N TRP A 55 -0.45 -14.09 -2.19
CA TRP A 55 -0.68 -12.73 -2.66
C TRP A 55 0.25 -12.34 -3.81
N ASP A 56 1.52 -12.75 -3.76
CA ASP A 56 2.55 -12.54 -4.77
C ASP A 56 3.24 -13.87 -5.14
N GLY A 57 2.86 -14.43 -6.29
CA GLY A 57 3.43 -15.68 -6.79
C GLY A 57 4.93 -15.61 -7.12
N HIS A 58 5.54 -14.42 -7.12
CA HIS A 58 6.98 -14.24 -7.34
C HIS A 58 7.80 -14.20 -6.06
N PHE A 59 7.16 -14.28 -4.88
CA PHE A 59 7.82 -14.29 -3.59
C PHE A 59 8.76 -15.48 -3.44
N ARG A 60 9.98 -15.24 -2.93
CA ARG A 60 11.01 -16.28 -2.80
C ARG A 60 11.61 -16.42 -1.40
N CYS A 61 11.08 -15.75 -0.38
CA CYS A 61 11.61 -15.92 0.97
C CYS A 61 11.18 -17.26 1.55
N LYS A 62 12.14 -18.18 1.70
CA LYS A 62 11.89 -19.52 2.25
C LYS A 62 12.56 -19.77 3.61
N ASN A 63 13.50 -18.91 4.01
CA ASN A 63 14.25 -19.09 5.25
C ASN A 63 13.59 -18.28 6.38
N SER A 64 12.74 -18.96 7.17
CA SER A 64 12.04 -18.38 8.33
C SER A 64 12.99 -17.93 9.43
N THR A 65 14.02 -18.71 9.75
CA THR A 65 15.01 -18.38 10.79
C THR A 65 15.72 -17.06 10.51
N ARG A 66 16.28 -16.90 9.30
CA ARG A 66 16.95 -15.66 8.90
C ARG A 66 16.00 -14.47 8.89
N PHE A 67 14.75 -14.69 8.46
CA PHE A 67 13.75 -13.63 8.47
C PHE A 67 13.36 -13.22 9.90
N ALA A 68 13.23 -14.18 10.83
CA ALA A 68 12.98 -13.91 12.24
C ALA A 68 14.11 -13.08 12.89
N GLU A 69 15.37 -13.35 12.54
CA GLU A 69 16.51 -12.53 12.98
C GLU A 69 16.40 -11.09 12.48
N ILE A 70 16.00 -10.91 11.21
CA ILE A 70 15.80 -9.57 10.63
C ILE A 70 14.66 -8.84 11.34
N ILE A 71 13.52 -9.52 11.57
CA ILE A 71 12.40 -8.96 12.32
C ILE A 71 12.86 -8.52 13.72
N LYS A 72 13.57 -9.37 14.45
CA LYS A 72 14.13 -9.03 15.78
C LYS A 72 14.99 -7.76 15.74
N GLN A 73 15.77 -7.55 14.69
CA GLN A 73 16.60 -6.35 14.53
C GLN A 73 15.79 -5.08 14.23
N ILE A 74 14.62 -5.19 13.59
CA ILE A 74 13.82 -4.02 13.20
C ILE A 74 12.65 -3.75 14.17
N ILE A 75 12.32 -4.65 15.09
CA ILE A 75 11.26 -4.46 16.09
C ILE A 75 11.37 -3.11 16.83
N PRO A 76 12.55 -2.67 17.32
CA PRO A 76 12.64 -1.39 18.01
C PRO A 76 12.15 -0.23 17.14
N THR A 77 12.59 -0.19 15.87
CA THR A 77 12.14 0.83 14.92
C THR A 77 10.66 0.68 14.55
N ILE A 78 10.15 -0.55 14.44
CA ILE A 78 8.70 -0.78 14.21
C ILE A 78 7.90 -0.22 15.38
N LYS A 79 8.34 -0.40 16.63
CA LYS A 79 7.65 0.13 17.82
C LYS A 79 7.54 1.64 17.80
N GLU A 80 8.58 2.33 17.34
CA GLU A 80 8.58 3.79 17.20
C GLU A 80 7.62 4.27 16.10
N LEU A 81 7.42 3.48 15.04
CA LEU A 81 6.59 3.85 13.89
C LEU A 81 5.15 3.32 13.96
N LYS A 82 4.78 2.52 14.97
CA LYS A 82 3.54 1.72 14.95
C LYS A 82 2.25 2.55 15.01
N ASP A 83 2.29 3.68 15.71
CA ASP A 83 1.13 4.54 15.95
C ASP A 83 1.05 5.68 14.91
N GLU A 84 2.09 5.79 14.09
CA GLU A 84 2.21 6.78 13.04
C GLU A 84 1.34 6.41 11.84
N LYS A 85 0.72 7.44 11.26
CA LYS A 85 -0.16 7.28 10.09
C LYS A 85 0.39 8.11 8.95
N LEU A 86 0.39 7.55 7.75
CA LEU A 86 0.93 8.21 6.56
C LEU A 86 0.31 9.59 6.36
N GLU A 87 -1.00 9.73 6.58
CA GLU A 87 -1.72 10.99 6.44
C GLU A 87 -1.45 12.02 7.55
N ASN A 88 -0.67 11.70 8.57
CA ASN A 88 -0.30 12.62 9.65
C ASN A 88 1.21 12.68 9.90
N ALA A 89 2.00 11.82 9.25
CA ALA A 89 3.43 11.69 9.50
C ALA A 89 4.20 12.95 9.10
N GLU A 90 5.10 13.40 9.96
CA GLU A 90 6.05 14.44 9.63
C GLU A 90 7.34 13.81 9.10
N PHE A 91 7.53 13.85 7.78
CA PHE A 91 8.70 13.28 7.10
C PHE A 91 9.97 14.12 7.28
N ASN A 92 10.47 14.17 8.52
CA ASN A 92 11.81 14.68 8.82
C ASN A 92 12.91 13.64 8.50
N SER A 93 14.18 14.05 8.57
CA SER A 93 15.32 13.21 8.18
C SER A 93 15.45 11.94 9.02
N ASP A 94 15.21 12.00 10.33
CA ASP A 94 15.27 10.84 11.22
C ASP A 94 14.18 9.82 10.86
N TYR A 95 12.95 10.30 10.69
CA TYR A 95 11.79 9.49 10.34
C TYR A 95 11.99 8.71 9.02
N LEU A 96 12.44 9.42 7.98
CA LEU A 96 12.72 8.81 6.68
C LEU A 96 13.90 7.83 6.74
N GLN A 97 14.91 8.11 7.56
CA GLN A 97 16.05 7.22 7.76
C GLN A 97 15.62 5.92 8.48
N LYS A 98 14.68 5.97 9.43
CA LYS A 98 14.08 4.78 10.05
C LYS A 98 13.36 3.91 9.03
N ILE A 99 12.48 4.49 8.21
CA ILE A 99 11.77 3.75 7.15
C ILE A 99 12.75 3.12 6.17
N ARG A 100 13.73 3.90 5.69
CA ARG A 100 14.78 3.40 4.80
C ARG A 100 15.50 2.19 5.40
N THR A 101 15.85 2.28 6.68
CA THR A 101 16.62 1.24 7.38
C THR A 101 15.85 -0.07 7.48
N ILE A 102 14.59 -0.03 7.91
CA ILE A 102 13.75 -1.25 7.99
C ILE A 102 13.50 -1.81 6.59
N PHE A 103 13.28 -0.95 5.60
CA PHE A 103 13.06 -1.35 4.21
C PHE A 103 14.27 -2.07 3.61
N ASP A 104 15.47 -1.49 3.73
CA ASP A 104 16.70 -2.09 3.21
C ASP A 104 17.02 -3.42 3.92
N LYS A 105 16.76 -3.53 5.24
CA LYS A 105 16.98 -4.78 6.00
C LYS A 105 16.07 -5.90 5.50
N VAL A 106 14.77 -5.65 5.38
CA VAL A 106 13.81 -6.64 4.89
C VAL A 106 14.10 -6.99 3.43
N ALA A 107 14.33 -6.01 2.56
CA ALA A 107 14.57 -6.23 1.14
C ALA A 107 15.84 -7.05 0.85
N LYS A 108 16.87 -6.99 1.70
CA LYS A 108 18.13 -7.74 1.56
C LYS A 108 18.10 -9.13 2.19
N CYS A 109 17.00 -9.53 2.85
CA CYS A 109 16.94 -10.77 3.63
C CYS A 109 17.34 -12.03 2.84
N GLN A 110 17.14 -12.06 1.51
CA GLN A 110 17.26 -13.28 0.69
C GLN A 110 18.36 -13.18 -0.37
N GLY A 111 19.44 -12.44 -0.10
CA GLY A 111 20.61 -12.32 -0.98
C GLY A 111 20.41 -11.37 -2.17
N ARG A 112 19.26 -11.46 -2.86
CA ARG A 112 18.81 -10.45 -3.84
C ARG A 112 17.95 -9.39 -3.18
N TYR A 113 17.97 -8.17 -3.71
CA TYR A 113 17.16 -7.06 -3.23
C TYR A 113 15.69 -7.19 -3.71
N GLN A 114 14.76 -7.52 -2.81
CA GLN A 114 13.35 -7.79 -3.11
C GLN A 114 12.43 -6.64 -2.66
N SER A 115 12.41 -5.54 -3.42
CA SER A 115 11.69 -4.32 -3.02
C SER A 115 10.17 -4.46 -2.96
N THR A 116 9.58 -5.19 -3.90
CA THR A 116 8.12 -5.42 -3.97
C THR A 116 7.68 -6.25 -2.77
N ASP A 117 8.30 -7.41 -2.59
CA ASP A 117 8.05 -8.30 -1.45
C ASP A 117 8.26 -7.60 -0.10
N CYS A 118 9.32 -6.80 0.01
CA CYS A 118 9.59 -5.98 1.19
C CYS A 118 8.45 -5.03 1.53
N SER A 119 7.94 -4.27 0.55
CA SER A 119 6.83 -3.34 0.80
C SER A 119 5.57 -4.05 1.27
N LYS A 120 5.26 -5.23 0.71
CA LYS A 120 4.10 -6.05 1.12
C LYS A 120 4.26 -6.58 2.54
N ILE A 121 5.44 -7.13 2.85
CA ILE A 121 5.78 -7.57 4.22
C ILE A 121 5.63 -6.40 5.18
N LEU A 122 6.29 -5.28 4.92
CA LEU A 122 6.25 -4.13 5.83
C LEU A 122 4.85 -3.54 5.94
N HIS A 123 4.03 -3.57 4.90
CA HIS A 123 2.64 -3.14 4.97
C HIS A 123 1.80 -4.05 5.87
N THR A 124 2.06 -5.36 5.89
CA THR A 124 1.38 -6.22 6.88
C THR A 124 1.77 -5.86 8.32
N ILE A 125 2.95 -5.29 8.54
CA ILE A 125 3.46 -4.94 9.88
C ILE A 125 2.98 -3.54 10.29
N LEU A 126 3.09 -2.57 9.39
CA LEU A 126 2.78 -1.15 9.57
C LEU A 126 1.75 -0.69 8.52
N PRO A 127 0.51 -1.21 8.56
CA PRO A 127 -0.49 -0.98 7.51
C PRO A 127 -0.94 0.48 7.39
N HIS A 128 -0.80 1.26 8.47
CA HIS A 128 -1.14 2.68 8.49
C HIS A 128 -0.03 3.60 7.98
N MET A 129 1.16 3.06 7.68
CA MET A 129 2.32 3.86 7.25
C MET A 129 2.83 3.47 5.87
N ILE A 130 2.99 2.17 5.62
CA ILE A 130 3.71 1.66 4.47
C ILE A 130 2.75 1.51 3.30
N VAL A 131 3.00 2.19 2.18
CA VAL A 131 2.28 1.97 0.92
C VAL A 131 3.02 0.89 0.13
N MET A 132 2.30 -0.09 -0.39
CA MET A 132 2.92 -1.12 -1.20
C MET A 132 3.25 -0.60 -2.60
N TRP A 133 4.17 -1.30 -3.26
CA TRP A 133 4.47 -1.00 -4.65
C TRP A 133 4.95 -2.23 -5.40
N ASP A 134 4.86 -2.18 -6.71
CA ASP A 134 5.48 -3.15 -7.61
C ASP A 134 6.35 -2.45 -8.67
N ARG A 135 6.82 -3.23 -9.64
CA ARG A 135 7.66 -2.73 -10.73
C ARG A 135 6.96 -1.65 -11.56
N LYS A 136 5.67 -1.86 -11.87
CA LYS A 136 4.89 -0.96 -12.71
C LYS A 136 4.45 0.28 -11.93
N ILE A 137 4.09 0.14 -10.65
CA ILE A 137 3.84 1.30 -9.76
C ILE A 137 5.08 2.18 -9.67
N ARG A 138 6.28 1.60 -9.49
CA ARG A 138 7.54 2.37 -9.51
C ARG A 138 7.77 3.09 -10.83
N LEU A 139 7.50 2.43 -11.95
CA LEU A 139 7.62 3.04 -13.27
C LEU A 139 6.67 4.24 -13.39
N GLY A 140 5.40 4.07 -13.01
CA GLY A 140 4.38 5.11 -13.10
C GLY A 140 4.63 6.31 -12.19
N ILE A 141 4.99 6.07 -10.92
CA ILE A 141 5.14 7.13 -9.91
C ILE A 141 6.53 7.78 -9.93
N LEU A 142 7.59 6.99 -10.14
CA LEU A 142 8.98 7.48 -10.08
C LEU A 142 9.64 7.64 -11.46
N GLY A 143 8.95 7.28 -12.54
CA GLY A 143 9.47 7.28 -13.90
C GLY A 143 10.51 6.19 -14.17
N ASN A 144 10.81 5.32 -13.19
CA ASN A 144 11.86 4.32 -13.31
C ASN A 144 11.63 3.13 -12.36
N GLU A 145 11.29 1.99 -12.94
CA GLU A 145 11.09 0.72 -12.24
C GLU A 145 12.31 0.21 -11.44
N ASN A 146 13.52 0.65 -11.80
CA ASN A 146 14.78 0.28 -11.15
C ASN A 146 15.08 1.09 -9.88
N LYS A 147 14.30 2.15 -9.58
CA LYS A 147 14.35 2.89 -8.30
C LYS A 147 13.77 2.08 -7.14
N LYS A 148 14.41 0.95 -6.84
CA LYS A 148 13.89 -0.08 -5.93
C LYS A 148 14.45 -0.02 -4.50
N LYS A 149 15.43 0.85 -4.23
CA LYS A 149 16.16 0.93 -2.95
C LYS A 149 15.33 1.59 -1.84
N GLY A 150 15.65 1.30 -0.58
CA GLY A 150 14.95 1.88 0.57
C GLY A 150 15.03 3.40 0.61
N SER A 151 16.12 4.00 0.11
CA SER A 151 16.22 5.45 -0.04
C SER A 151 15.19 6.03 -1.01
N MET A 152 15.01 5.40 -2.18
CA MET A 152 14.01 5.82 -3.17
C MET A 152 12.59 5.62 -2.63
N TYR A 153 12.36 4.54 -1.89
CA TYR A 153 11.09 4.28 -1.24
C TYR A 153 10.74 5.36 -0.20
N ALA A 154 11.67 5.65 0.72
CA ALA A 154 11.44 6.58 1.80
C ALA A 154 11.44 8.05 1.34
N LEU A 155 12.39 8.46 0.51
CA LEU A 155 12.60 9.87 0.16
C LEU A 155 11.78 10.33 -1.05
N ASP A 156 11.47 9.43 -1.99
CA ASP A 156 10.78 9.83 -3.22
C ASP A 156 9.33 9.30 -3.26
N PHE A 157 9.13 8.01 -2.96
CA PHE A 157 7.84 7.36 -3.15
C PHE A 157 6.83 7.73 -2.05
N LEU A 158 7.17 7.51 -0.78
CA LEU A 158 6.25 7.78 0.32
C LEU A 158 5.77 9.25 0.39
N PRO A 159 6.62 10.28 0.19
CA PRO A 159 6.17 11.67 0.16
C PRO A 159 5.16 11.94 -0.97
N LYS A 160 5.32 11.32 -2.15
CA LYS A 160 4.33 11.42 -3.23
C LYS A 160 3.00 10.81 -2.83
N MET A 161 3.02 9.63 -2.19
CA MET A 161 1.80 8.98 -1.72
C MET A 161 1.09 9.80 -0.62
N GLN A 162 1.86 10.40 0.30
CA GLN A 162 1.31 11.29 1.32
C GLN A 162 0.65 12.51 0.70
N ASN A 163 1.30 13.16 -0.28
CA ASN A 163 0.72 14.31 -0.98
C ASN A 163 -0.57 13.95 -1.73
N GLU A 164 -0.59 12.80 -2.41
CA GLU A 164 -1.81 12.31 -3.06
C GLU A 164 -2.94 12.07 -2.06
N LEU A 165 -2.65 11.52 -0.88
CA LEU A 165 -3.63 11.39 0.20
C LEU A 165 -4.08 12.74 0.75
N PHE A 166 -3.19 13.73 0.87
CA PHE A 166 -3.57 15.08 1.30
C PHE A 166 -4.53 15.74 0.32
N GLU A 167 -4.29 15.61 -0.98
CA GLU A 167 -5.19 16.10 -2.02
C GLU A 167 -6.54 15.36 -1.96
N ALA A 168 -6.54 14.03 -1.81
CA ALA A 168 -7.76 13.26 -1.68
C ALA A 168 -8.57 13.69 -0.45
N ILE A 169 -7.94 13.78 0.72
CA ILE A 169 -8.59 14.24 1.96
C ILE A 169 -9.13 15.66 1.78
N GLY A 170 -8.35 16.57 1.19
CA GLY A 170 -8.75 17.96 0.97
C GLY A 170 -9.98 18.09 0.07
N THR A 171 -10.04 17.32 -1.02
CA THR A 171 -11.21 17.32 -1.92
C THR A 171 -12.46 16.78 -1.22
N CYS A 172 -12.33 15.73 -0.41
CA CYS A 172 -13.42 15.21 0.41
C CYS A 172 -13.91 16.24 1.45
N MET A 173 -13.00 16.92 2.16
CA MET A 173 -13.35 17.96 3.14
C MET A 173 -14.20 19.06 2.53
N VAL A 174 -13.84 19.53 1.34
CA VAL A 174 -14.55 20.62 0.66
C VAL A 174 -15.95 20.21 0.21
N GLU A 175 -16.07 19.04 -0.43
CA GLU A 175 -17.33 18.63 -1.05
C GLU A 175 -18.33 18.05 -0.07
N GLU A 176 -17.86 17.24 0.88
CA GLU A 176 -18.68 16.64 1.92
C GLU A 176 -18.87 17.57 3.14
N LYS A 177 -18.19 18.74 3.14
CA LYS A 177 -18.19 19.73 4.23
C LYS A 177 -17.79 19.12 5.58
N LEU A 178 -16.73 18.33 5.54
CA LEU A 178 -16.22 17.57 6.68
C LEU A 178 -14.91 18.17 7.20
N GLU A 179 -14.69 18.07 8.51
CA GLU A 179 -13.37 18.31 9.08
C GLU A 179 -12.40 17.18 8.68
N ARG A 180 -11.09 17.45 8.73
CA ARG A 180 -10.05 16.50 8.26
C ARG A 180 -10.24 15.09 8.83
N LYS A 181 -10.47 14.98 10.14
CA LYS A 181 -10.63 13.69 10.83
C LYS A 181 -11.90 12.95 10.36
N GLU A 182 -12.95 13.69 10.07
CA GLU A 182 -14.22 13.16 9.59
C GLU A 182 -14.11 12.73 8.13
N ALA A 183 -13.43 13.51 7.27
CA ALA A 183 -13.12 13.15 5.90
C ALA A 183 -12.30 11.85 5.82
N ILE A 184 -11.25 11.71 6.64
CA ILE A 184 -10.48 10.46 6.74
C ILE A 184 -11.38 9.29 7.15
N LYS A 185 -12.26 9.50 8.16
CA LYS A 185 -13.19 8.47 8.62
C LYS A 185 -14.18 8.08 7.52
N TYR A 186 -14.76 9.05 6.82
CA TYR A 186 -15.70 8.86 5.72
C TYR A 186 -15.07 8.05 4.58
N ILE A 187 -13.90 8.47 4.10
CA ILE A 187 -13.17 7.75 3.03
C ILE A 187 -12.95 6.28 3.40
N ARG A 188 -12.56 6.03 4.66
CA ARG A 188 -12.34 4.66 5.12
C ARG A 188 -13.64 3.87 5.21
N GLN A 189 -14.71 4.45 5.73
CA GLN A 189 -16.00 3.77 5.88
C GLN A 189 -16.58 3.34 4.52
N GLU A 190 -16.51 4.21 3.53
CA GLU A 190 -16.94 3.92 2.14
C GLU A 190 -16.11 2.82 1.47
N CYS A 191 -14.88 2.59 1.96
CA CYS A 191 -14.01 1.51 1.51
C CYS A 191 -13.83 0.41 2.56
N GLY A 192 -14.88 0.03 3.29
CA GLY A 192 -14.86 -1.15 4.16
C GLY A 192 -13.95 -1.05 5.39
N ASN A 193 -13.70 0.17 5.87
CA ASN A 193 -12.80 0.55 6.97
C ASN A 193 -11.30 0.30 6.73
N GLU A 194 -10.89 0.16 5.47
CA GLU A 194 -9.49 -0.04 5.11
C GLU A 194 -8.59 1.14 5.48
N THR A 195 -7.27 0.92 5.45
CA THR A 195 -6.28 1.96 5.73
C THR A 195 -6.01 2.81 4.50
N LEU A 196 -5.73 4.12 4.66
CA LEU A 196 -5.42 4.99 3.52
C LEU A 196 -4.22 4.49 2.68
N PRO A 197 -3.12 3.97 3.27
CA PRO A 197 -2.04 3.35 2.51
C PRO A 197 -2.46 2.16 1.64
N LYS A 198 -3.45 1.37 2.07
CA LYS A 198 -4.01 0.29 1.25
C LYS A 198 -4.85 0.86 0.10
N LEU A 199 -5.70 1.86 0.36
CA LEU A 199 -6.55 2.44 -0.68
C LEU A 199 -5.74 3.09 -1.81
N ILE A 200 -4.67 3.82 -1.47
CA ILE A 200 -3.78 4.40 -2.48
C ILE A 200 -2.95 3.34 -3.21
N ASP A 201 -2.56 2.24 -2.54
CA ASP A 201 -1.94 1.09 -3.22
C ASP A 201 -2.89 0.44 -4.22
N GLU A 202 -4.14 0.15 -3.82
CA GLU A 202 -5.15 -0.44 -4.69
C GLU A 202 -5.44 0.45 -5.91
N HIS A 203 -5.55 1.77 -5.71
CA HIS A 203 -5.65 2.75 -6.78
C HIS A 203 -4.46 2.69 -7.76
N ASN A 204 -3.24 2.72 -7.23
CA ASN A 204 -2.02 2.67 -8.03
C ASN A 204 -1.86 1.33 -8.75
N TYR A 205 -2.30 0.24 -8.12
CA TYR A 205 -2.27 -1.10 -8.70
C TYR A 205 -3.18 -1.20 -9.92
N VAL A 206 -4.41 -0.70 -9.84
CA VAL A 206 -5.33 -0.75 -10.99
C VAL A 206 -4.87 0.14 -12.13
N ILE A 207 -4.30 1.31 -11.84
CA ILE A 207 -3.78 2.24 -12.84
C ILE A 207 -2.53 1.68 -13.53
N HIS A 208 -1.52 1.30 -12.76
CA HIS A 208 -0.20 1.00 -13.30
C HIS A 208 -0.03 -0.49 -13.61
N THR A 209 -0.65 -1.38 -12.84
CA THR A 209 -0.43 -2.82 -12.97
C THR A 209 -1.51 -3.52 -13.78
N LYS A 210 -2.77 -3.11 -13.61
CA LYS A 210 -3.96 -3.67 -14.29
C LYS A 210 -4.60 -2.69 -15.27
N THR A 211 -3.79 -1.85 -15.92
CA THR A 211 -4.24 -0.74 -16.79
C THR A 211 -5.34 -1.14 -17.78
N ILE A 212 -5.19 -2.27 -18.48
CA ILE A 212 -6.16 -2.73 -19.49
C ILE A 212 -7.49 -3.14 -18.83
N ASP A 213 -7.43 -3.96 -17.77
CA ASP A 213 -8.62 -4.39 -17.03
C ASP A 213 -9.34 -3.19 -16.40
N PHE A 214 -8.58 -2.22 -15.89
CA PHE A 214 -9.13 -1.01 -15.29
C PHE A 214 -9.77 -0.09 -16.32
N LYS A 215 -9.16 0.08 -17.52
CA LYS A 215 -9.78 0.82 -18.62
C LYS A 215 -11.13 0.23 -19.01
N TYR A 216 -11.19 -1.10 -19.16
CA TYR A 216 -12.44 -1.80 -19.46
C TYR A 216 -13.49 -1.61 -18.34
N TYR A 217 -13.06 -1.68 -17.08
CA TYR A 217 -13.93 -1.37 -15.94
C TYR A 217 -14.49 0.06 -16.03
N LEU A 218 -13.66 1.06 -16.31
CA LEU A 218 -14.08 2.46 -16.43
C LEU A 218 -15.07 2.68 -17.58
N GLU A 219 -14.80 2.12 -18.75
CA GLU A 219 -15.68 2.24 -19.92
C GLU A 219 -17.06 1.65 -19.65
N LYS A 220 -17.10 0.42 -19.11
CA LYS A 220 -18.36 -0.24 -18.75
C LYS A 220 -19.17 0.57 -17.73
N ASN A 221 -18.54 0.98 -16.62
CA ASN A 221 -19.26 1.68 -15.56
C ASN A 221 -19.67 3.11 -15.97
N LYS A 222 -18.97 3.73 -16.93
CA LYS A 222 -19.42 4.97 -17.58
C LYS A 222 -20.69 4.74 -18.40
N ASP A 223 -20.73 3.67 -19.20
CA ASP A 223 -21.89 3.33 -20.03
C ASP A 223 -23.11 2.94 -19.18
N ASP A 224 -22.87 2.27 -18.06
CA ASP A 224 -23.91 1.91 -17.07
C ASP A 224 -24.35 3.10 -16.19
N GLY A 225 -23.69 4.26 -16.30
CA GLY A 225 -24.00 5.47 -15.51
C GLY A 225 -23.53 5.42 -14.05
N GLU A 226 -22.73 4.42 -13.67
CA GLU A 226 -22.16 4.26 -12.32
C GLU A 226 -20.95 5.18 -12.05
N ILE A 227 -20.29 5.67 -13.11
CA ILE A 227 -19.18 6.62 -13.03
C ILE A 227 -19.51 7.88 -13.83
N SER A 228 -19.33 9.05 -13.22
CA SER A 228 -19.57 10.33 -13.91
C SER A 228 -18.59 10.53 -15.06
N ILE A 229 -19.00 11.29 -16.08
CA ILE A 229 -18.11 11.61 -17.22
C ILE A 229 -16.83 12.34 -16.78
N ASN A 230 -16.91 13.12 -15.69
CA ASN A 230 -15.77 13.85 -15.15
C ASN A 230 -14.78 12.90 -14.46
N ASP A 231 -15.28 11.95 -13.66
CA ASP A 231 -14.45 10.92 -13.03
C ASP A 231 -13.79 10.02 -14.06
N PHE A 232 -14.55 9.60 -15.08
CA PHE A 232 -14.01 8.81 -16.19
C PHE A 232 -12.86 9.54 -16.89
N ARG A 233 -13.07 10.80 -17.31
CA ARG A 233 -12.03 11.59 -17.98
C ARG A 233 -10.78 11.74 -17.11
N ARG A 234 -10.96 12.06 -15.82
CA ARG A 234 -9.87 12.23 -14.87
C ARG A 234 -9.05 10.94 -14.70
N LEU A 235 -9.71 9.79 -14.58
CA LEU A 235 -9.03 8.50 -14.39
C LEU A 235 -8.37 7.99 -15.67
N VAL A 236 -9.00 8.16 -16.84
CA VAL A 236 -8.40 7.80 -18.13
C VAL A 236 -7.12 8.59 -18.41
N GLN A 237 -7.07 9.87 -18.04
CA GLN A 237 -5.86 10.70 -18.18
C GLN A 237 -4.68 10.20 -17.34
N LYS A 238 -4.94 9.43 -16.27
CA LYS A 238 -3.89 8.84 -15.43
C LYS A 238 -3.36 7.51 -15.97
N LEU A 239 -4.05 6.89 -16.92
CA LEU A 239 -3.61 5.62 -17.49
C LEU A 239 -2.34 5.85 -18.33
N PRO A 240 -1.30 5.02 -18.17
CA PRO A 240 -0.16 5.05 -19.07
C PRO A 240 -0.61 4.91 -20.53
N SER A 241 0.06 5.61 -21.45
CA SER A 241 -0.12 5.38 -22.88
C SER A 241 0.19 3.91 -23.18
N LEU A 242 -0.82 3.19 -23.66
CA LEU A 242 -0.71 1.78 -24.09
C LEU A 242 -0.04 1.69 -25.45
#